data_AF-A0A090N0P8-F1
#
_entry.id   AF-A0A090N0P8-F1
#
_cell.length_a   1.000
_cell.length_b   1.000
_cell.length_c   1.000
_cell.angle_alpha   90.00
_cell.angle_beta   90.00
_cell.angle_gamma   90.00
#
_symmetry.space_group_name_H-M   'P 1'
#
loop_
_entity.id
_entity.type
_entity.pdbx_description
1 polymer ?
#
loop_
_entity_poly.entity_id
_entity_poly.type
_entity_poly.pdbx_seq_one_letter_code
_entity_poly.pdbx_strand_id
1 'polypeptide(L)'
;MVNAKGEMDDKCYSEFEIDSVNIGIITLKHRLTKRYICFNRRKRLTVKNEGHDSKCHFRELVTKSGYTKLKSVYHKHTFLGFNKNGRFLDPLKYNIDVHCFYYVKLNRYISKDNIIIDHPCTTKKQSLKEEIEEELWKTERENIQKYMYNLQRETILNRIRAT
;
A
#
# COMPACT_ATOMS: atom_id res chain seq x y z
N MET A 1 -6.34 -14.97 -8.78
CA MET A 1 -5.12 -14.79 -9.62
C MET A 1 -4.45 -13.49 -9.21
N VAL A 2 -3.12 -13.47 -9.01
CA VAL A 2 -2.38 -12.25 -8.60
C VAL A 2 -2.42 -11.20 -9.72
N ASN A 3 -2.74 -9.96 -9.37
CA ASN A 3 -2.86 -8.84 -10.30
C ASN A 3 -2.53 -7.51 -9.58
N ALA A 4 -2.45 -6.42 -10.34
CA ALA A 4 -2.19 -5.07 -9.84
C ALA A 4 -3.36 -4.12 -10.17
N LYS A 5 -4.59 -4.56 -9.86
CA LYS A 5 -5.81 -3.76 -10.05
C LYS A 5 -6.39 -3.20 -8.73
N GLY A 6 -5.64 -3.28 -7.63
CA GLY A 6 -6.10 -2.76 -6.35
C GLY A 6 -6.31 -1.25 -6.41
N GLU A 7 -7.32 -0.78 -5.69
CA GLU A 7 -7.57 0.65 -5.51
C GLU A 7 -6.82 1.15 -4.27
N MET A 8 -6.45 2.43 -4.25
CA MET A 8 -5.68 2.99 -3.15
C MET A 8 -6.44 2.98 -1.81
N ASP A 9 -7.76 3.16 -1.89
CA ASP A 9 -8.65 3.19 -0.73
C ASP A 9 -9.08 1.79 -0.29
N ASP A 10 -9.03 0.80 -1.19
CA ASP A 10 -9.24 -0.62 -0.86
C ASP A 10 -7.90 -1.31 -0.53
N LYS A 11 -7.48 -1.12 0.73
CA LYS A 11 -6.24 -1.71 1.27
C LYS A 11 -6.37 -3.17 1.67
N CYS A 12 -7.57 -3.74 1.60
CA CYS A 12 -7.83 -5.08 2.10
C CYS A 12 -6.99 -6.16 1.40
N TYR A 13 -6.79 -6.01 0.09
CA TYR A 13 -6.12 -6.99 -0.76
C TYR A 13 -4.81 -6.50 -1.40
N SER A 14 -4.34 -5.32 -1.02
CA SER A 14 -3.16 -4.67 -1.60
C SER A 14 -1.99 -4.52 -0.63
N GLU A 15 -2.14 -4.97 0.62
CA GLU A 15 -1.09 -4.90 1.64
C GLU A 15 -0.18 -6.14 1.66
N PHE A 16 1.13 -5.87 1.73
CA PHE A 16 2.17 -6.87 1.86
C PHE A 16 3.04 -6.61 3.09
N GLU A 17 3.30 -7.67 3.84
CA GLU A 17 4.39 -7.75 4.81
C GLU A 17 5.67 -8.08 4.03
N ILE A 18 6.71 -7.28 4.25
CA ILE A 18 7.98 -7.36 3.53
C ILE A 18 9.04 -7.86 4.52
N ASP A 19 9.48 -9.10 4.36
CA ASP A 19 10.56 -9.66 5.18
C ASP A 19 11.88 -9.59 4.41
N SER A 20 12.94 -9.15 5.08
CA SER A 20 14.29 -9.15 4.54
C SER A 20 14.96 -10.50 4.77
N VAL A 21 15.29 -11.22 3.68
CA VAL A 21 16.04 -12.49 3.74
C VAL A 21 17.55 -12.24 3.82
N ASN A 22 18.02 -11.25 3.06
CA ASN A 22 19.41 -10.78 3.04
C ASN A 22 19.42 -9.34 2.54
N ILE A 23 20.58 -8.69 2.50
CA ILE A 23 20.76 -7.33 2.01
C ILE A 23 20.16 -7.20 0.59
N GLY A 24 19.10 -6.39 0.49
CA GLY A 24 18.38 -6.13 -0.75
C GLY A 24 17.58 -7.32 -1.30
N ILE A 25 17.41 -8.42 -0.56
CA ILE A 25 16.59 -9.57 -0.94
C ILE A 25 15.40 -9.67 0.01
N ILE A 26 14.21 -9.62 -0.56
CA ILE A 26 12.95 -9.58 0.18
C ILE A 26 12.00 -10.71 -0.23
N THR A 27 11.07 -11.03 0.67
CA THR A 27 9.85 -11.77 0.36
C THR A 27 8.66 -10.81 0.29
N LEU A 28 7.63 -11.20 -0.47
CA LEU A 28 6.36 -10.47 -0.55
C LEU A 28 5.26 -11.35 0.03
N LYS A 29 4.91 -11.14 1.30
CA LYS A 29 3.87 -11.91 1.98
C LYS A 29 2.59 -11.11 2.05
N HIS A 30 1.53 -11.58 1.40
CA HIS A 30 0.24 -10.91 1.44
C HIS A 30 -0.32 -10.91 2.86
N ARG A 31 -0.71 -9.74 3.37
CA ARG A 31 -0.98 -9.56 4.80
C ARG A 31 -2.21 -10.32 5.28
N LEU A 32 -3.28 -10.38 4.48
CA LEU A 32 -4.53 -11.07 4.84
C LEU A 32 -4.37 -12.59 4.78
N THR A 33 -3.91 -13.09 3.63
CA THR A 33 -3.89 -14.53 3.34
C THR A 33 -2.63 -15.21 3.88
N LYS A 34 -1.64 -14.43 4.34
CA LYS A 34 -0.31 -14.90 4.79
C LYS A 34 0.46 -15.70 3.75
N ARG A 35 0.07 -15.58 2.48
CA ARG A 35 0.71 -16.30 1.36
C ARG A 35 1.75 -15.45 0.66
N TYR A 36 2.77 -16.09 0.12
CA TYR A 36 3.90 -15.47 -0.54
C TYR A 36 3.71 -15.43 -2.06
N ILE A 37 4.11 -14.32 -2.67
CA ILE A 37 4.25 -14.22 -4.12
C ILE A 37 5.54 -14.92 -4.53
N CYS A 38 5.46 -15.82 -5.51
CA CYS A 38 6.61 -16.56 -5.98
C CYS A 38 6.56 -16.74 -7.50
N PHE A 39 7.71 -16.94 -8.12
CA PHE A 39 7.79 -17.46 -9.48
C PHE A 39 7.77 -18.99 -9.50
N ASN A 40 7.05 -19.58 -10.45
CA ASN A 40 7.14 -21.01 -10.72
C ASN A 40 8.27 -21.32 -11.73
N ARG A 41 8.47 -22.60 -12.05
CA ARG A 41 9.47 -23.05 -13.04
C ARG A 41 9.26 -22.44 -14.43
N ARG A 42 8.01 -22.13 -14.80
CA ARG A 42 7.63 -21.52 -16.09
C ARG A 42 7.71 -19.99 -16.08
N LYS A 43 8.39 -19.37 -15.10
CA LYS A 43 8.50 -17.91 -14.94
C LYS A 43 7.15 -17.19 -14.80
N ARG A 44 6.10 -17.89 -14.35
CA ARG A 44 4.79 -17.30 -14.05
C ARG A 44 4.64 -17.09 -12.55
N LEU A 45 3.83 -16.10 -12.17
CA LEU A 45 3.46 -15.91 -10.76
C LEU A 45 2.63 -17.09 -10.24
N THR A 46 2.95 -17.48 -9.02
CA THR A 46 2.20 -18.40 -8.19
C THR A 46 2.15 -17.85 -6.77
N VAL A 47 1.25 -18.39 -5.97
CA VAL A 47 1.11 -18.05 -4.56
C VAL A 47 1.41 -19.30 -3.73
N LYS A 48 2.21 -19.18 -2.67
CA LYS A 48 2.60 -20.30 -1.79
C LYS A 48 2.34 -19.99 -0.32
N ASN A 49 2.16 -21.01 0.51
CA ASN A 49 2.03 -20.85 1.97
C ASN A 49 3.40 -20.58 2.64
N GLU A 50 4.50 -20.97 2.00
CA GLU A 50 5.85 -20.85 2.53
C GLU A 50 6.72 -19.97 1.62
N GLY A 51 7.52 -19.10 2.23
CA GLY A 51 8.37 -18.11 1.54
C GLY A 51 9.87 -18.39 1.58
N HIS A 52 10.31 -19.51 2.17
CA HIS A 52 11.74 -19.80 2.33
C HIS A 52 12.43 -20.23 1.02
N ASP A 53 11.67 -20.72 0.04
CA ASP A 53 12.17 -21.10 -1.29
C ASP A 53 12.61 -19.86 -2.08
N SER A 54 13.80 -19.92 -2.69
CA SER A 54 14.34 -18.88 -3.59
C SER A 54 13.36 -18.40 -4.68
N LYS A 55 12.37 -19.24 -5.05
CA LYS A 55 11.25 -18.88 -5.93
C LYS A 55 10.43 -17.70 -5.44
N CYS A 56 10.38 -17.49 -4.13
CA CYS A 56 9.61 -16.44 -3.45
C CYS A 56 10.46 -15.22 -3.09
N HIS A 57 11.75 -15.22 -3.48
CA HIS A 57 12.70 -14.16 -3.14
C HIS A 57 12.89 -13.22 -4.33
N PHE A 58 12.89 -11.93 -4.02
CA PHE A 58 13.09 -10.87 -4.98
C PHE A 58 14.24 -9.99 -4.52
N ARG A 59 15.20 -9.74 -5.41
CA ARG A 59 16.18 -8.69 -5.22
C ARG A 59 15.53 -7.35 -5.57
N GLU A 60 15.48 -6.46 -4.59
CA GLU A 60 15.03 -5.09 -4.78
C GLU A 60 16.16 -4.28 -5.44
N LEU A 61 15.84 -3.61 -6.55
CA LEU A 61 16.76 -2.72 -7.26
C LEU A 61 16.08 -1.36 -7.45
N VAL A 62 16.79 -0.27 -7.22
CA VAL A 62 16.28 1.08 -7.46
C VAL A 62 16.79 1.58 -8.81
N THR A 63 15.90 2.15 -9.64
CA THR A 63 16.29 2.76 -10.92
C THR A 63 16.96 4.12 -10.69
N LYS A 64 17.64 4.65 -11.71
CA LYS A 64 18.19 6.02 -11.66
C LYS A 64 17.12 7.09 -11.40
N SER A 65 15.88 6.80 -11.79
CA SER A 65 14.71 7.67 -11.58
C SER A 65 13.95 7.40 -10.28
N GLY A 66 14.49 6.57 -9.37
CA GLY A 66 13.93 6.34 -8.04
C GLY A 66 12.83 5.28 -7.94
N TYR A 67 12.46 4.59 -9.03
CA TYR A 67 11.49 3.49 -8.96
C TYR A 67 12.12 2.19 -8.47
N THR A 68 11.34 1.37 -7.79
CA THR A 68 11.74 0.01 -7.41
C THR A 68 11.50 -0.97 -8.56
N LYS A 69 12.42 -1.90 -8.77
CA LYS A 69 12.27 -3.10 -9.60
C LYS A 69 12.48 -4.34 -8.73
N LEU A 70 11.66 -5.35 -8.96
CA LEU A 70 11.69 -6.60 -8.18
C LEU A 70 12.19 -7.75 -9.07
N LYS A 71 13.47 -8.09 -8.93
CA LYS A 71 14.14 -9.10 -9.74
C LYS A 71 14.06 -10.47 -9.06
N SER A 72 13.62 -11.51 -9.76
CA SER A 72 13.62 -12.87 -9.21
C SER A 72 15.03 -13.33 -8.84
N VAL A 73 15.19 -13.89 -7.64
CA VAL A 73 16.44 -14.58 -7.25
C VAL A 73 16.55 -15.92 -7.98
N TYR A 74 15.45 -16.66 -8.09
CA TYR A 74 15.40 -17.95 -8.77
C TYR A 74 15.63 -17.85 -10.29
N HIS A 75 15.05 -16.84 -10.95
CA HIS A 75 15.23 -16.58 -12.38
C HIS A 75 16.02 -15.28 -12.61
N LYS A 76 17.34 -15.39 -12.78
CA LYS A 76 18.31 -14.27 -12.81
C LYS A 76 18.07 -13.15 -13.81
N HIS A 77 17.15 -13.27 -14.76
CA HIS A 77 16.84 -12.21 -15.75
C HIS A 77 15.33 -11.90 -15.81
N THR A 78 14.60 -12.30 -14.79
CA THR A 78 13.14 -12.13 -14.71
C THR A 78 12.81 -11.05 -13.69
N PHE A 79 12.01 -10.08 -14.11
CA PHE A 79 11.43 -9.07 -13.23
C PHE A 79 9.93 -9.34 -13.02
N LEU A 80 9.44 -9.00 -11.84
CA LEU A 80 8.01 -8.91 -11.58
C LEU A 80 7.45 -7.70 -12.33
N GLY A 81 6.36 -7.90 -13.07
CA GLY A 81 5.74 -6.84 -13.84
C GLY A 81 4.27 -7.12 -14.11
N PHE A 82 3.51 -6.04 -14.29
CA PHE A 82 2.09 -6.06 -14.65
C PHE A 82 1.86 -5.09 -15.80
N ASN A 83 1.04 -5.48 -16.78
CA ASN A 83 0.71 -4.59 -17.89
C ASN A 83 -0.24 -3.47 -17.44
N LYS A 84 -0.54 -2.54 -18.35
CA LYS A 84 -1.50 -1.43 -18.14
C LYS A 84 -2.90 -1.84 -17.65
N ASN A 85 -3.29 -3.10 -17.85
CA ASN A 85 -4.57 -3.65 -17.38
C ASN A 85 -4.43 -4.38 -16.04
N GLY A 86 -3.31 -4.22 -15.34
CA GLY A 86 -2.99 -4.86 -14.06
C GLY A 86 -2.77 -6.37 -14.14
N ARG A 87 -2.69 -6.98 -15.32
CA ARG A 87 -2.46 -8.43 -15.47
C ARG A 87 -0.96 -8.74 -15.46
N PHE A 88 -0.59 -9.88 -14.89
CA PHE A 88 0.80 -10.33 -14.91
C PHE A 88 1.37 -10.31 -16.34
N LEU A 89 2.50 -9.63 -16.51
CA LEU A 89 3.17 -9.45 -17.79
C LEU A 89 4.24 -10.52 -17.96
N ASP A 90 4.36 -11.07 -19.17
CA ASP A 90 5.46 -11.97 -19.52
C ASP A 90 6.80 -11.27 -19.28
N PRO A 91 7.72 -11.83 -18.46
CA PRO A 91 9.03 -11.26 -18.22
C PRO A 91 9.86 -10.96 -19.47
N LEU A 92 9.59 -11.63 -20.60
CA LEU A 92 10.25 -11.36 -21.87
C LEU A 92 9.95 -9.96 -22.43
N LYS A 93 8.87 -9.33 -21.99
CA LYS A 93 8.50 -7.96 -22.39
C LYS A 93 9.31 -6.88 -21.68
N TYR A 94 10.24 -7.24 -20.79
CA TYR A 94 11.03 -6.28 -20.00
C TYR A 94 11.68 -5.17 -20.84
N ASN A 95 12.29 -5.52 -21.98
CA ASN A 95 13.00 -4.54 -22.82
C ASN A 95 12.07 -3.66 -23.67
N ILE A 96 10.78 -4.00 -23.75
CA ILE A 96 9.79 -3.29 -24.55
C ILE A 96 8.96 -2.38 -23.63
N ASP A 97 8.45 -2.94 -22.54
CA ASP A 97 7.51 -2.30 -21.63
C ASP A 97 8.16 -2.03 -20.27
N VAL A 98 9.35 -1.42 -20.24
CA VAL A 98 10.17 -1.26 -19.02
C VAL A 98 9.41 -0.68 -17.82
N HIS A 99 8.52 0.29 -18.05
CA HIS A 99 7.73 0.94 -17.00
C HIS A 99 6.72 0.00 -16.31
N CYS A 100 6.28 -1.06 -16.98
CA CYS A 100 5.39 -2.09 -16.41
C CYS A 100 6.05 -2.94 -15.32
N PHE A 101 7.36 -2.76 -15.10
CA PHE A 101 8.16 -3.46 -14.08
C PHE A 101 8.63 -2.52 -12.96
N TYR A 102 8.15 -1.27 -12.96
CA TYR A 102 8.51 -0.24 -11.98
C TYR A 102 7.43 -0.15 -10.91
N TYR A 103 7.87 -0.01 -9.66
CA TYR A 103 7.01 0.05 -8.49
C TYR A 103 7.35 1.28 -7.65
N VAL A 104 6.32 1.82 -6.99
CA VAL A 104 6.44 2.76 -5.87
C VAL A 104 5.94 2.04 -4.63
N LYS A 105 6.66 2.19 -3.52
CA LYS A 105 6.27 1.59 -2.24
C LYS A 105 5.46 2.60 -1.44
N LEU A 106 4.19 2.28 -1.19
CA LEU A 106 3.33 3.02 -0.28
C LEU A 106 3.45 2.38 1.11
N ASN A 107 4.40 2.88 1.90
CA ASN A 107 4.68 2.32 3.22
C ASN A 107 3.71 2.89 4.26
N ARG A 108 3.28 2.05 5.20
CA ARG A 108 2.68 2.50 6.45
C ARG A 108 3.28 1.72 7.61
N TYR A 109 3.47 2.39 8.73
CA TYR A 109 3.97 1.76 9.95
C TYR A 109 2.81 1.13 10.72
N ILE A 110 3.05 -0.07 11.27
CA ILE A 110 2.11 -0.80 12.13
C ILE A 110 2.91 -1.25 13.35
N SER A 111 2.45 -0.87 14.55
CA SER A 111 3.07 -1.36 15.79
C SER A 111 2.95 -2.88 15.88
N LYS A 112 3.95 -3.54 16.47
CA LYS A 112 3.97 -5.01 16.66
C LYS A 112 2.71 -5.52 17.35
N ASP A 113 2.24 -4.79 18.35
CA ASP A 113 1.05 -5.13 19.14
C ASP A 113 -0.24 -5.11 18.29
N ASN A 114 -0.23 -4.35 17.19
CA ASN A 114 -1.37 -4.12 16.33
C ASN A 114 -1.33 -4.93 15.02
N ILE A 115 -0.27 -5.69 14.72
CA ILE A 115 -0.10 -6.38 13.42
C ILE A 115 -1.31 -7.29 13.09
N ILE A 116 -1.87 -7.96 14.08
CA ILE A 116 -2.98 -8.90 13.94
C ILE A 116 -4.33 -8.17 13.80
N ILE A 117 -4.50 -7.07 14.55
CA ILE A 117 -5.80 -6.40 14.73
C ILE A 117 -6.00 -5.30 13.68
N ASP A 118 -4.92 -4.67 13.21
CA ASP A 118 -4.92 -3.53 12.30
C ASP A 118 -5.08 -3.92 10.81
N HIS A 119 -5.78 -5.01 10.52
CA HIS A 119 -5.98 -5.43 9.13
C HIS A 119 -7.17 -4.66 8.52
N PRO A 120 -7.03 -4.01 7.35
CA PRO A 120 -8.11 -3.21 6.74
C PRO A 120 -9.41 -4.00 6.49
N CYS A 121 -9.30 -5.31 6.24
CA CYS A 121 -10.46 -6.20 6.09
C CYS A 121 -11.05 -6.71 7.41
N THR A 122 -10.30 -6.63 8.51
CA THR A 122 -10.85 -7.02 9.81
C THR A 122 -11.67 -5.85 10.26
N THR A 123 -12.99 -5.97 10.19
CA THR A 123 -13.90 -4.98 10.73
C THR A 123 -13.54 -4.80 12.20
N LYS A 124 -12.88 -3.68 12.55
CA LYS A 124 -13.07 -3.14 13.87
C LYS A 124 -14.56 -2.82 13.92
N LYS A 125 -15.35 -3.61 14.66
CA LYS A 125 -16.51 -3.01 15.28
C LYS A 125 -15.92 -1.92 16.16
N GLN A 126 -15.98 -0.66 15.71
CA GLN A 126 -15.73 0.42 16.65
C GLN A 126 -16.67 0.15 17.83
N SER A 127 -16.13 0.20 19.03
CA SER A 127 -17.01 0.18 20.17
C SER A 127 -17.95 1.39 20.03
N LEU A 128 -19.21 1.24 20.44
CA LEU A 128 -20.17 2.34 20.43
C LEU A 128 -19.58 3.62 21.08
N LYS A 129 -18.69 3.44 22.06
CA LYS A 129 -17.94 4.52 22.71
C LYS A 129 -16.97 5.26 21.76
N GLU A 130 -16.22 4.54 20.94
CA GLU A 130 -15.30 5.13 19.96
C GLU A 130 -16.05 5.85 18.84
N GLU A 131 -17.20 5.32 18.40
CA GLU A 131 -18.06 6.00 17.42
C GLU A 131 -18.60 7.32 17.98
N ILE A 132 -19.10 7.30 19.23
CA ILE A 132 -19.59 8.48 19.93
C ILE A 132 -18.47 9.53 20.12
N GLU A 133 -17.28 9.10 20.54
CA GLU A 133 -16.14 10.02 20.71
C GLU A 133 -15.75 10.67 19.37
N GLU A 134 -15.71 9.91 18.27
CA GLU A 134 -15.37 10.45 16.96
C GLU A 134 -16.42 11.45 16.42
N GLU A 135 -17.71 11.17 16.65
CA GLU A 135 -18.79 12.13 16.33
C GLU A 135 -18.73 13.40 17.16
N LEU A 136 -18.42 13.29 18.46
CA LEU A 136 -18.21 14.45 19.34
C LEU A 136 -17.08 15.33 18.82
N TRP A 137 -15.92 14.73 18.48
CA TRP A 137 -14.77 15.46 17.94
C TRP A 137 -15.04 16.09 16.57
N LYS A 138 -15.86 15.47 15.71
CA LYS A 138 -16.30 16.08 14.45
C LYS A 138 -17.19 17.29 14.70
N THR A 139 -18.19 17.14 15.55
CA THR A 139 -19.13 18.21 15.90
C THR A 139 -18.42 19.40 16.54
N GLU A 140 -17.47 19.15 17.44
CA GLU A 140 -16.69 20.19 18.10
C GLU A 140 -15.81 20.95 17.09
N ARG A 141 -15.15 20.26 16.16
CA ARG A 141 -14.38 20.90 15.09
C ARG A 141 -15.24 21.78 14.18
N GLU A 142 -16.42 21.31 13.79
CA GLU A 142 -17.34 22.09 12.97
C GLU A 142 -17.83 23.35 13.70
N ASN A 143 -18.14 23.22 14.99
CA ASN A 143 -18.53 24.36 15.84
C ASN A 143 -17.41 25.38 15.96
N ILE A 144 -16.18 24.94 16.21
CA ILE A 144 -15.00 25.81 16.27
C ILE A 144 -14.79 26.51 14.93
N GLN A 145 -14.90 25.78 13.82
CA GLN A 145 -14.71 26.35 12.49
C GLN A 145 -15.78 27.41 12.17
N LYS A 146 -17.04 27.15 12.53
CA LYS A 146 -18.14 28.12 12.39
C LYS A 146 -17.93 29.35 13.27
N TYR A 147 -17.47 29.16 14.50
CA TYR A 147 -17.13 30.26 15.40
C TYR A 147 -16.02 31.15 14.82
N MET A 148 -14.93 30.54 14.34
CA MET A 148 -13.82 31.28 13.72
C MET A 148 -14.25 32.03 12.46
N TYR A 149 -15.10 31.43 11.62
CA TYR A 149 -15.67 32.09 10.46
C TYR A 149 -16.51 33.32 10.86
N ASN A 150 -17.36 33.19 11.88
CA ASN A 150 -18.18 34.30 12.36
C ASN A 150 -17.35 35.43 12.94
N LEU A 151 -16.29 35.12 13.71
CA LEU A 151 -15.35 36.13 14.21
C LEU A 151 -14.69 36.90 13.07
N GLN A 152 -14.19 36.20 12.05
CA GLN A 152 -13.59 36.83 10.88
C GLN A 152 -14.59 37.73 10.14
N ARG A 153 -15.81 37.22 9.93
CA ARG A 153 -16.90 37.97 9.28
C ARG A 153 -17.24 39.25 10.03
N GLU A 154 -17.43 39.19 11.35
CA GLU A 154 -17.72 40.38 12.15
C GLU A 154 -16.56 41.38 12.14
N THR A 155 -15.31 40.89 12.19
CA THR A 155 -14.12 41.74 12.09
C THR A 155 -14.08 42.50 10.76
N ILE A 156 -14.43 41.84 9.64
CA ILE A 156 -14.51 42.46 8.31
C ILE A 156 -15.65 43.48 8.26
N LEU A 157 -16.84 43.12 8.75
CA LEU A 157 -18.01 44.01 8.76
C LEU A 157 -17.74 45.29 9.58
N ASN A 158 -17.06 45.16 10.73
CA ASN A 158 -16.70 46.31 11.54
C ASN A 158 -15.68 47.23 10.85
N ARG A 159 -14.75 46.68 10.06
CA ARG A 159 -13.86 47.51 9.23
C ARG A 159 -14.62 48.26 8.15
N ILE A 160 -15.56 47.62 7.46
CA ILE A 160 -16.38 48.26 6.43
C ILE A 160 -17.19 49.42 7.04
N ARG A 161 -17.81 49.21 8.21
CA ARG A 161 -18.62 50.22 8.91
C ARG A 161 -17.81 51.42 9.44
N ALA A 162 -16.50 51.30 9.59
CA ALA A 162 -15.62 52.36 10.10
C ALA A 162 -15.01 53.24 9.00
N THR A 163 -15.40 52.99 7.74
CA THR A 163 -15.08 53.80 6.54
C THR A 163 -16.33 54.54 6.07
#